data_AF-A0A7X0AS82-F1
#
_entry.id   AF-A0A7X0AS82-F1
#
_cell.length_a   1.000
_cell.length_b   1.000
_cell.length_c   1.000
_cell.angle_alpha   90.00
_cell.angle_beta   90.00
_cell.angle_gamma   90.00
#
_symmetry.space_group_name_H-M   'P 1'
#
loop_
_entity.id
_entity.type
_entity.pdbx_description
1 polymer ?
#
loop_
_entity_poly.entity_id
_entity_poly.type
_entity_poly.pdbx_seq_one_letter_code
_entity_poly.pdbx_strand_id
1 'polypeptide(L)'
;MNSELAHRFLGSTEPDKQGRSVTSRQKSYTTACHHYSTIVEHLDRYLFEDMPTTPHGLQRSSAAEKEEWLTGLFGNAGVVNIQNMDDFLIATSVPIERDIQIDPRRGVRYLGRTYVSAELLHCIRMEKPTDKRRDCVDPYRMYVRFKSKWVLATTADNLKSAGRSDFVKLFESMTDATFRSENARIKSEKRIERALRTDEANLAAKATQHLVHMIEKGSEPKKSKNVARWSTREERISPFLTEEEK
;
A
#
# COMPACT_ATOMS: atom_id res chain seq x y z
N MET A 1 31.89 -11.93 3.62
CA MET A 1 30.44 -11.72 3.45
C MET A 1 29.78 -10.97 4.61
N ASN A 2 29.95 -11.38 5.88
CA ASN A 2 29.24 -10.73 7.00
C ASN A 2 29.79 -9.36 7.45
N SER A 3 31.06 -9.04 7.22
CA SER A 3 31.67 -7.80 7.73
C SER A 3 31.20 -6.56 6.97
N GLU A 4 31.17 -6.59 5.64
CA GLU A 4 30.81 -5.41 4.82
C GLU A 4 29.32 -5.04 4.92
N LEU A 5 28.44 -6.03 5.05
CA LEU A 5 27.01 -5.83 5.32
C LEU A 5 26.78 -5.20 6.70
N ALA A 6 27.49 -5.68 7.72
CA ALA A 6 27.34 -5.20 9.10
C ALA A 6 27.72 -3.71 9.27
N HIS A 7 28.68 -3.20 8.50
CA HIS A 7 29.15 -1.81 8.60
C HIS A 7 28.26 -0.79 7.87
N ARG A 8 27.33 -1.22 7.00
CA ARG A 8 26.45 -0.33 6.22
C ARG A 8 25.07 -0.12 6.83
N PHE A 9 24.71 -0.87 7.86
CA PHE A 9 23.45 -0.66 8.57
C PHE A 9 23.54 0.61 9.42
N LEU A 10 22.65 1.58 9.14
CA LEU A 10 22.49 2.79 9.95
C LEU A 10 22.14 2.40 11.40
N GLY A 11 23.09 2.70 12.28
CA GLY A 11 23.13 2.40 13.71
C GLY A 11 24.41 2.90 14.39
N SER A 12 25.46 3.25 13.63
CA SER A 12 26.66 3.89 14.18
C SER A 12 26.48 5.40 14.30
N THR A 13 25.98 5.81 15.45
CA THR A 13 26.34 7.02 16.23
C THR A 13 26.30 8.41 15.56
N GLU A 14 25.30 9.20 16.02
CA GLU A 14 25.29 10.68 16.23
C GLU A 14 24.11 11.47 15.61
N PRO A 15 23.74 11.32 14.33
CA PRO A 15 22.60 12.07 13.76
C PRO A 15 21.23 11.62 14.33
N ASP A 16 21.16 10.39 14.83
CA ASP A 16 19.95 9.73 15.33
C ASP A 16 19.46 10.30 16.70
N LYS A 17 20.31 11.09 17.38
CA LYS A 17 19.95 11.72 18.67
C LYS A 17 19.07 12.97 18.52
N GLN A 18 19.15 13.69 17.39
CA GLN A 18 18.51 15.01 17.26
C GLN A 18 17.03 14.99 16.85
N GLY A 19 16.46 13.85 16.41
CA GLY A 19 15.07 13.76 15.88
C GLY A 19 14.05 12.99 16.74
N ARG A 20 14.16 12.99 18.07
CA ARG A 20 13.35 12.14 18.99
C ARG A 20 11.90 12.61 19.27
N SER A 21 11.15 13.02 18.26
CA SER A 21 9.70 13.31 18.40
C SER A 21 8.76 12.25 17.81
N VAL A 22 9.28 11.28 17.03
CA VAL A 22 8.46 10.21 16.44
C VAL A 22 8.44 8.98 17.35
N THR A 23 7.28 8.37 17.55
CA THR A 23 7.12 7.16 18.40
C THR A 23 8.11 6.06 17.99
N SER A 24 8.77 5.45 18.97
CA SER A 24 9.82 4.42 18.78
C SER A 24 9.41 3.28 17.84
N ARG A 25 8.13 2.96 17.79
CA ARG A 25 7.53 1.94 16.90
C ARG A 25 7.53 2.32 15.42
N GLN A 26 7.21 3.57 15.09
CA GLN A 26 7.25 4.04 13.70
C GLN A 26 8.70 4.09 13.20
N LYS A 27 9.63 4.42 14.12
CA LYS A 27 11.06 4.36 13.85
C LYS A 27 11.52 2.92 13.57
N SER A 28 11.17 1.94 14.41
CA SER A 28 11.59 0.55 14.19
C SER A 28 11.08 -0.04 12.88
N TYR A 29 9.84 0.25 12.48
CA TYR A 29 9.31 -0.19 11.18
C TYR A 29 10.04 0.47 10.00
N THR A 30 10.28 1.78 10.07
CA THR A 30 10.97 2.52 8.99
C THR A 30 12.42 2.07 8.87
N THR A 31 13.11 1.89 10.00
CA THR A 31 14.47 1.35 10.05
C THR A 31 14.53 -0.08 9.51
N ALA A 32 13.58 -0.95 9.89
CA ALA A 32 13.52 -2.32 9.37
C ALA A 32 13.25 -2.37 7.86
N CYS A 33 12.37 -1.50 7.36
CA CYS A 33 12.11 -1.34 5.93
C CYS A 33 13.39 -0.91 5.20
N HIS A 34 14.12 0.09 5.71
CA HIS A 34 15.40 0.52 5.14
C HIS A 34 16.47 -0.59 5.19
N HIS A 35 16.59 -1.31 6.31
CA HIS A 35 17.56 -2.40 6.42
C HIS A 35 17.24 -3.52 5.44
N TYR A 36 15.96 -3.87 5.29
CA TYR A 36 15.52 -4.83 4.31
C TYR A 36 15.83 -4.34 2.88
N SER A 37 15.70 -3.04 2.57
CA SER A 37 16.00 -2.53 1.20
C SER A 37 17.47 -2.66 0.88
N THR A 38 18.33 -2.32 1.84
CA THR A 38 19.77 -2.45 1.69
C THR A 38 20.16 -3.92 1.49
N ILE A 39 19.56 -4.85 2.23
CA ILE A 39 19.83 -6.29 2.08
C ILE A 39 19.41 -6.78 0.70
N VAL A 40 18.19 -6.45 0.26
CA VAL A 40 17.68 -6.88 -1.05
C VAL A 40 18.53 -6.30 -2.18
N GLU A 41 18.88 -5.01 -2.14
CA GLU A 41 19.76 -4.41 -3.15
C GLU A 41 21.11 -5.13 -3.23
N HIS A 42 21.69 -5.48 -2.08
CA HIS A 42 22.95 -6.22 -2.04
C HIS A 42 22.81 -7.65 -2.55
N LEU A 43 21.72 -8.32 -2.24
CA LEU A 43 21.45 -9.67 -2.75
C LEU A 43 21.18 -9.64 -4.26
N ASP A 44 20.42 -8.68 -4.76
CA ASP A 44 20.14 -8.52 -6.19
C ASP A 44 21.44 -8.26 -6.96
N ARG A 45 22.26 -7.31 -6.50
CA ARG A 45 23.59 -7.07 -7.07
C ARG A 45 24.43 -8.34 -7.07
N TYR A 46 24.49 -9.02 -5.93
CA TYR A 46 25.30 -10.23 -5.83
C TYR A 46 24.82 -11.34 -6.76
N LEU A 47 23.50 -11.60 -6.82
CA LEU A 47 22.92 -12.69 -7.59
C LEU A 47 22.89 -12.44 -9.08
N PHE A 48 22.64 -11.20 -9.51
CA PHE A 48 22.41 -10.86 -10.91
C PHE A 48 23.56 -10.10 -11.58
N GLU A 49 24.49 -9.52 -10.80
CA GLU A 49 25.67 -8.83 -11.34
C GLU A 49 26.95 -9.59 -11.00
N ASP A 50 27.24 -9.82 -9.71
CA ASP A 50 28.54 -10.38 -9.28
C ASP A 50 28.65 -11.88 -9.63
N MET A 51 27.64 -12.68 -9.30
CA MET A 51 27.64 -14.13 -9.54
C MET A 51 27.76 -14.50 -11.03
N PRO A 52 27.02 -13.85 -11.96
CA PRO A 52 27.13 -14.21 -13.38
C PRO A 52 28.44 -13.78 -14.02
N THR A 53 29.02 -12.66 -13.56
CA THR A 53 30.24 -12.07 -14.15
C THR A 53 31.52 -12.59 -13.54
N THR A 54 31.48 -13.11 -12.31
CA THR A 54 32.66 -13.66 -11.65
C THR A 54 32.98 -15.06 -12.18
N PRO A 55 34.21 -15.32 -12.66
CA PRO A 55 34.62 -16.68 -13.01
C PRO A 55 34.73 -17.53 -11.75
N HIS A 56 34.09 -18.71 -11.77
CA HIS A 56 34.05 -19.63 -10.63
C HIS A 56 34.81 -20.93 -10.92
N GLY A 57 35.61 -21.38 -9.95
CA GLY A 57 36.35 -22.65 -10.00
C GLY A 57 37.58 -22.62 -10.91
N LEU A 58 37.97 -23.78 -11.44
CA LEU A 58 39.11 -23.94 -12.37
C LEU A 58 38.83 -23.42 -13.79
N GLN A 59 37.58 -23.09 -14.11
CA GLN A 59 37.19 -22.57 -15.41
C GLN A 59 37.46 -21.07 -15.45
N ARG A 60 38.18 -20.62 -16.48
CA ARG A 60 38.55 -19.20 -16.68
C ARG A 60 37.43 -18.32 -17.24
N SER A 61 36.21 -18.86 -17.38
CA SER A 61 35.07 -18.16 -17.98
C SER A 61 33.92 -17.99 -17.00
N SER A 62 33.30 -16.81 -17.05
CA SER A 62 32.12 -16.48 -16.25
C SER A 62 30.85 -17.11 -16.82
N ALA A 63 29.75 -17.11 -16.06
CA ALA A 63 28.47 -17.62 -16.56
C ALA A 63 27.93 -16.73 -17.68
N ALA A 64 28.09 -15.41 -17.56
CA ALA A 64 27.69 -14.44 -18.57
C ALA A 64 28.46 -14.63 -19.89
N GLU A 65 29.77 -14.87 -19.84
CA GLU A 65 30.57 -15.16 -21.04
C GLU A 65 30.13 -16.45 -21.74
N LYS A 66 29.76 -17.47 -20.97
CA LYS A 66 29.23 -18.73 -21.52
C LYS A 66 27.85 -18.53 -22.14
N GLU A 67 26.99 -17.74 -21.51
CA GLU A 67 25.68 -17.39 -22.05
C GLU A 67 25.81 -16.62 -23.37
N GLU A 68 26.71 -15.63 -23.44
CA GLU A 68 26.97 -14.87 -24.67
C GLU A 68 27.47 -15.79 -25.79
N TRP A 69 28.41 -16.68 -25.48
CA TRP A 69 28.92 -17.66 -26.45
C TRP A 69 27.82 -18.62 -26.94
N LEU A 70 27.01 -19.16 -26.03
CA LEU A 70 25.89 -20.05 -26.37
C LEU A 70 24.81 -19.33 -27.19
N THR A 71 24.51 -18.08 -26.85
CA THR A 71 23.54 -17.25 -27.58
C THR A 71 24.07 -16.92 -28.97
N GLY A 72 25.37 -16.68 -29.14
CA GLY A 72 25.99 -16.51 -30.45
C GLY A 72 25.92 -17.79 -31.32
N LEU A 73 26.00 -18.96 -30.69
CA LEU A 73 26.00 -20.25 -31.40
C LEU A 73 24.59 -20.75 -31.76
N PHE A 74 23.63 -20.58 -30.84
CA PHE A 74 22.28 -21.14 -30.96
C PHE A 74 21.19 -20.08 -31.16
N GLY A 75 21.54 -18.79 -31.15
CA GLY A 75 20.58 -17.70 -31.12
C GLY A 75 19.71 -17.75 -29.87
N ASN A 76 18.47 -17.28 -30.00
CA ASN A 76 17.47 -17.30 -28.91
C ASN A 76 16.70 -18.63 -28.83
N ALA A 77 17.28 -19.74 -29.31
CA ALA A 77 16.63 -21.03 -29.27
C ALA A 77 16.39 -21.47 -27.82
N GLY A 78 15.11 -21.66 -27.45
CA GLY A 78 14.72 -22.03 -26.09
C GLY A 78 14.44 -20.87 -25.13
N VAL A 79 14.63 -19.62 -25.58
CA VAL A 79 14.23 -18.44 -24.78
C VAL A 79 12.71 -18.29 -24.83
N VAL A 80 12.06 -18.37 -23.66
CA VAL A 80 10.61 -18.17 -23.55
C VAL A 80 10.30 -16.68 -23.68
N ASN A 81 9.60 -16.31 -24.76
CA ASN A 81 9.09 -14.95 -24.91
C ASN A 81 7.70 -14.84 -24.28
N ILE A 82 7.56 -13.95 -23.30
CA ILE A 82 6.28 -13.68 -22.64
C ILE A 82 5.50 -12.70 -23.52
N GLN A 83 4.54 -13.22 -24.28
CA GLN A 83 3.70 -12.40 -25.17
C GLN A 83 2.65 -11.59 -24.40
N ASN A 84 2.14 -12.14 -23.29
CA ASN A 84 1.15 -11.49 -22.45
C ASN A 84 1.66 -11.41 -21.01
N MET A 85 1.93 -10.19 -20.55
CA MET A 85 2.42 -9.95 -19.20
C MET A 85 1.37 -10.32 -18.14
N ASP A 86 0.09 -10.13 -18.43
CA ASP A 86 -0.98 -10.42 -17.45
C ASP A 86 -1.06 -11.92 -17.16
N ASP A 87 -0.95 -12.76 -18.20
CA ASP A 87 -0.95 -14.22 -18.03
C ASP A 87 0.27 -14.69 -17.22
N PHE A 88 1.43 -14.06 -17.44
CA PHE A 88 2.65 -14.33 -16.67
C PHE A 88 2.49 -13.92 -15.20
N LEU A 89 1.94 -12.74 -14.93
CA LEU A 89 1.68 -12.27 -13.57
C LEU A 89 0.69 -13.19 -12.84
N ILE A 90 -0.34 -13.66 -13.53
CA ILE A 90 -1.30 -14.62 -12.96
C ILE A 90 -0.62 -15.98 -12.71
N ALA A 91 0.19 -16.47 -13.64
CA ALA A 91 0.89 -17.75 -13.49
C ALA A 91 1.87 -17.73 -12.31
N THR A 92 2.57 -16.62 -12.09
CA THR A 92 3.54 -16.41 -11.00
C THR A 92 2.91 -15.95 -9.68
N SER A 93 1.62 -15.62 -9.68
CA SER A 93 0.90 -15.21 -8.47
C SER A 93 0.68 -16.37 -7.48
N VAL A 94 0.57 -16.03 -6.20
CA VAL A 94 0.49 -16.98 -5.08
C VAL A 94 -0.95 -17.47 -4.91
N PRO A 95 -1.22 -18.79 -5.01
CA PRO A 95 -2.56 -19.33 -4.81
C PRO A 95 -3.02 -19.17 -3.36
N ILE A 96 -4.31 -18.91 -3.17
CA ILE A 96 -4.92 -18.81 -1.85
C ILE A 96 -5.76 -20.06 -1.60
N GLU A 97 -5.19 -20.99 -0.85
CA GLU A 97 -5.81 -22.28 -0.54
C GLU A 97 -6.97 -22.18 0.47
N ARG A 98 -7.06 -21.06 1.20
CA ARG A 98 -8.09 -20.88 2.22
C ARG A 98 -9.42 -20.50 1.58
N ASP A 99 -10.49 -21.11 2.06
CA ASP A 99 -11.85 -20.67 1.76
C ASP A 99 -12.09 -19.26 2.33
N ILE A 100 -12.00 -18.27 1.44
CA ILE A 100 -12.32 -16.89 1.75
C ILE A 100 -13.81 -16.68 1.46
N GLN A 101 -14.54 -16.13 2.44
CA GLN A 101 -15.90 -15.66 2.19
C GLN A 101 -15.89 -14.42 1.30
N ILE A 102 -16.71 -14.46 0.26
CA ILE A 102 -16.84 -13.42 -0.74
C ILE A 102 -18.21 -12.78 -0.61
N ASP A 103 -18.23 -11.46 -0.50
CA ASP A 103 -19.45 -10.67 -0.38
C ASP A 103 -19.79 -10.03 -1.75
N PRO A 104 -20.95 -10.33 -2.35
CA PRO A 104 -21.36 -9.76 -3.64
C PRO A 104 -21.48 -8.23 -3.68
N ARG A 105 -21.53 -7.56 -2.50
CA ARG A 105 -21.58 -6.11 -2.38
C ARG A 105 -20.24 -5.50 -2.01
N ARG A 106 -19.40 -6.21 -1.26
CA ARG A 106 -18.14 -5.68 -0.71
C ARG A 106 -16.89 -6.24 -1.38
N GLY A 107 -16.98 -7.34 -2.11
CA GLY A 107 -15.86 -8.02 -2.75
C GLY A 107 -15.22 -9.08 -1.85
N VAL A 108 -13.92 -9.29 -2.00
CA VAL A 108 -13.17 -10.35 -1.31
C VAL A 108 -12.41 -9.75 -0.14
N ARG A 109 -12.58 -10.30 1.07
CA ARG A 109 -11.83 -9.86 2.25
C ARG A 109 -10.71 -10.83 2.59
N TYR A 110 -9.46 -10.40 2.44
CA TYR A 110 -8.28 -11.22 2.70
C TYR A 110 -7.17 -10.41 3.38
N LEU A 111 -6.54 -10.99 4.40
CA LEU A 111 -5.51 -10.37 5.25
C LEU A 111 -5.84 -8.96 5.75
N GLY A 112 -7.10 -8.73 6.12
CA GLY A 112 -7.54 -7.43 6.63
C GLY A 112 -7.74 -6.35 5.55
N ARG A 113 -7.50 -6.68 4.29
CA ARG A 113 -7.80 -5.86 3.11
C ARG A 113 -9.10 -6.32 2.44
N THR A 114 -9.74 -5.39 1.75
CA THR A 114 -10.92 -5.67 0.92
C THR A 114 -10.55 -5.39 -0.53
N TYR A 115 -10.62 -6.42 -1.37
CA TYR A 115 -10.31 -6.35 -2.79
C TYR A 115 -11.62 -6.23 -3.55
N VAL A 116 -11.69 -5.23 -4.42
CA VAL A 116 -12.89 -4.88 -5.16
C VAL A 116 -12.53 -4.37 -6.54
N SER A 117 -13.35 -4.73 -7.52
CA SER A 117 -13.42 -4.09 -8.83
C SER A 117 -14.86 -4.19 -9.32
N ALA A 118 -15.26 -3.29 -10.23
CA ALA A 118 -16.62 -3.32 -10.79
C ALA A 118 -16.90 -4.66 -11.49
N GLU A 119 -15.92 -5.16 -12.23
CA GLU A 119 -15.97 -6.45 -12.92
C GLU A 119 -16.06 -7.63 -11.94
N LEU A 120 -15.31 -7.59 -10.83
CA LEU A 120 -15.39 -8.62 -9.80
C LEU A 120 -16.79 -8.68 -9.19
N LEU A 121 -17.36 -7.53 -8.81
CA LEU A 121 -18.70 -7.45 -8.22
C LEU A 121 -19.79 -7.91 -9.19
N HIS A 122 -19.61 -7.66 -10.48
CA HIS A 122 -20.51 -8.17 -11.52
C HIS A 122 -20.43 -9.70 -11.61
N CYS A 123 -19.22 -10.26 -11.74
CA CYS A 123 -19.02 -11.69 -11.91
C CYS A 123 -19.47 -12.50 -10.67
N ILE A 124 -19.20 -12.03 -9.45
CA ILE A 124 -19.60 -12.71 -8.20
C ILE A 124 -21.12 -12.91 -8.11
N ARG A 125 -21.92 -11.98 -8.65
CA ARG A 125 -23.39 -12.10 -8.62
C ARG A 125 -23.90 -13.18 -9.58
N MET A 126 -23.13 -13.49 -10.62
CA MET A 126 -23.52 -14.41 -11.68
C MET A 126 -22.94 -15.81 -11.46
N GLU A 127 -21.71 -15.88 -10.95
CA GLU A 127 -20.96 -17.13 -10.85
C GLU A 127 -20.05 -17.18 -9.61
N LYS A 128 -19.83 -18.41 -9.10
CA LYS A 128 -18.90 -18.66 -7.99
C LYS A 128 -17.45 -18.72 -8.53
N PRO A 129 -16.49 -18.04 -7.89
CA PRO A 129 -15.10 -18.07 -8.32
C PRO A 129 -14.42 -19.39 -7.97
N THR A 130 -13.66 -19.92 -8.92
CA THR A 130 -12.99 -21.23 -8.84
C THR A 130 -11.61 -21.14 -8.22
N ASP A 131 -10.84 -20.10 -8.55
CA ASP A 131 -9.47 -19.89 -8.05
C ASP A 131 -9.28 -18.44 -7.60
N LYS A 132 -8.39 -18.21 -6.64
CA LYS A 132 -8.01 -16.89 -6.14
C LYS A 132 -6.51 -16.89 -5.91
N ARG A 133 -5.84 -15.87 -6.45
CA ARG A 133 -4.39 -15.72 -6.33
C ARG A 133 -4.04 -14.30 -5.95
N ARG A 134 -3.02 -14.13 -5.12
CA ARG A 134 -2.49 -12.81 -4.76
C ARG A 134 -1.22 -12.55 -5.54
N ASP A 135 -1.04 -11.33 -6.01
CA ASP A 135 0.22 -10.92 -6.62
C ASP A 135 1.40 -11.18 -5.66
N CYS A 136 2.52 -11.63 -6.23
CA CYS A 136 3.71 -12.02 -5.46
C CYS A 136 4.46 -10.80 -4.91
N VAL A 137 4.32 -9.63 -5.54
CA VAL A 137 5.01 -8.39 -5.19
C VAL A 137 4.03 -7.38 -4.58
N ASP A 138 2.89 -7.12 -5.24
CA ASP A 138 1.95 -6.08 -4.85
C ASP A 138 0.82 -6.63 -3.95
N PRO A 139 0.84 -6.39 -2.62
CA PRO A 139 -0.18 -6.90 -1.72
C PRO A 139 -1.56 -6.26 -1.93
N TYR A 140 -1.68 -5.26 -2.81
CA TYR A 140 -2.92 -4.57 -3.10
C TYR A 140 -3.65 -5.10 -4.34
N ARG A 141 -3.10 -6.13 -5.00
CA ARG A 141 -3.66 -6.79 -6.18
C ARG A 141 -4.01 -8.25 -5.91
N MET A 142 -5.15 -8.69 -6.43
CA MET A 142 -5.63 -10.06 -6.36
C MET A 142 -6.27 -10.45 -7.69
N TYR A 143 -5.94 -11.63 -8.17
CA TYR A 143 -6.53 -12.25 -9.36
C TYR A 143 -7.57 -13.28 -8.92
N VAL A 144 -8.77 -13.20 -9.48
CA VAL A 144 -9.88 -14.11 -9.18
C VAL A 144 -10.33 -14.79 -10.45
N ARG A 145 -10.34 -16.13 -10.47
CA ARG A 145 -10.79 -16.91 -11.60
C ARG A 145 -12.28 -17.20 -11.50
N PHE A 146 -12.98 -16.90 -12.58
CA PHE A 146 -14.33 -17.36 -12.87
C PHE A 146 -14.30 -18.38 -14.01
N LYS A 147 -15.43 -18.98 -14.35
CA LYS A 147 -15.49 -20.01 -15.40
C LYS A 147 -15.00 -19.44 -16.73
N SER A 148 -15.36 -18.19 -17.01
CA SER A 148 -15.09 -17.50 -18.27
C SER A 148 -13.73 -16.81 -18.34
N LYS A 149 -13.24 -16.22 -17.24
CA LYS A 149 -12.06 -15.35 -17.25
C LYS A 149 -11.40 -15.15 -15.89
N TRP A 150 -10.19 -14.58 -15.92
CA TRP A 150 -9.56 -13.96 -14.75
C TRP A 150 -10.03 -12.52 -14.59
N VAL A 151 -10.21 -12.09 -13.35
CA VAL A 151 -10.57 -10.72 -13.00
C VAL A 151 -9.58 -10.18 -11.99
N LEU A 152 -9.03 -8.99 -12.27
CA LEU A 152 -8.20 -8.26 -11.33
C LEU A 152 -9.09 -7.49 -10.34
N ALA A 153 -8.75 -7.62 -9.06
CA ALA A 153 -9.37 -6.90 -7.97
C ALA A 153 -8.29 -6.18 -7.16
N THR A 154 -8.55 -4.92 -6.85
CA THR A 154 -7.59 -4.06 -6.16
C THR A 154 -8.18 -3.56 -4.85
N THR A 155 -7.31 -3.13 -3.94
CA THR A 155 -7.77 -2.45 -2.73
C THR A 155 -7.88 -0.94 -2.94
N ALA A 156 -8.57 -0.23 -2.04
CA ALA A 156 -8.63 1.23 -2.05
C ALA A 156 -7.27 1.92 -1.90
N ASP A 157 -6.30 1.24 -1.26
CA ASP A 157 -4.96 1.78 -1.03
C ASP A 157 -4.00 1.51 -2.21
N ASN A 158 -4.44 0.79 -3.25
CA ASN A 158 -3.64 0.49 -4.44
C ASN A 158 -3.10 1.76 -5.12
N LEU A 159 -3.90 2.83 -5.21
CA LEU A 159 -3.45 4.08 -5.82
C LEU A 159 -2.36 4.76 -4.97
N LYS A 160 -2.40 4.61 -3.64
CA LYS A 160 -1.39 5.15 -2.73
C LYS A 160 -0.10 4.33 -2.77
N SER A 161 -0.20 3.04 -3.07
CA SER A 161 0.96 2.15 -3.20
C SER A 161 1.59 2.18 -4.59
N ALA A 162 0.88 2.64 -5.63
CA ALA A 162 1.34 2.62 -7.01
C ALA A 162 2.71 3.27 -7.21
N GLY A 163 2.99 4.38 -6.52
CA GLY A 163 4.28 5.08 -6.57
C GLY A 163 5.35 4.56 -5.60
N ARG A 164 5.06 3.54 -4.80
CA ARG A 164 6.05 2.91 -3.91
C ARG A 164 6.88 1.92 -4.71
N SER A 165 8.14 1.77 -4.32
CA SER A 165 9.00 0.73 -4.88
C SER A 165 8.43 -0.66 -4.56
N ASP A 166 8.65 -1.59 -5.49
CA ASP A 166 8.18 -2.97 -5.38
C ASP A 166 8.74 -3.69 -4.16
N PHE A 167 9.96 -3.31 -3.76
CA PHE A 167 10.56 -3.68 -2.49
C PHE A 167 9.67 -3.38 -1.27
N VAL A 168 9.13 -2.14 -1.17
CA VAL A 168 8.30 -1.75 -0.02
C VAL A 168 7.01 -2.56 -0.03
N LYS A 169 6.44 -2.79 -1.22
CA LYS A 169 5.24 -3.61 -1.40
C LYS A 169 5.48 -5.06 -0.96
N LEU A 170 6.62 -5.64 -1.34
CA LEU A 170 7.02 -6.99 -0.93
C LEU A 170 7.20 -7.09 0.58
N PHE A 171 7.87 -6.11 1.21
CA PHE A 171 8.02 -6.06 2.66
C PHE A 171 6.68 -6.00 3.39
N GLU A 172 5.75 -5.16 2.92
CA GLU A 172 4.38 -5.11 3.43
C GLU A 172 3.69 -6.47 3.26
N SER A 173 3.82 -7.10 2.09
CA SER A 173 3.25 -8.42 1.78
C SER A 173 3.73 -9.52 2.73
N MET A 174 5.02 -9.52 3.10
CA MET A 174 5.63 -10.47 4.05
C MET A 174 5.18 -10.22 5.49
N THR A 175 5.08 -8.96 5.89
CA THR A 175 4.78 -8.57 7.28
C THR A 175 3.28 -8.50 7.58
N ASP A 176 2.43 -8.57 6.56
CA ASP A 176 0.97 -8.60 6.70
C ASP A 176 0.44 -9.71 7.63
N ALA A 177 1.16 -10.84 7.73
CA ALA A 177 0.78 -11.91 8.64
C ALA A 177 1.06 -11.57 10.11
N THR A 178 2.19 -10.95 10.40
CA THR A 178 2.64 -10.64 11.76
C THR A 178 1.85 -9.48 12.36
N PHE A 179 1.58 -8.43 11.57
CA PHE A 179 0.83 -7.27 12.04
C PHE A 179 -0.67 -7.52 12.20
N ARG A 180 -1.21 -8.68 11.81
CA ARG A 180 -2.66 -8.96 11.88
C ARG A 180 -3.20 -9.05 13.30
N SER A 181 -2.54 -9.80 14.17
CA SER A 181 -2.94 -9.96 15.58
C SER A 181 -2.91 -8.62 16.31
N GLU A 182 -1.88 -7.82 16.01
CA GLU A 182 -1.67 -6.54 16.64
C GLU A 182 -2.64 -5.46 16.09
N ASN A 183 -2.85 -5.43 14.78
CA ASN A 183 -3.82 -4.52 14.16
C ASN A 183 -5.25 -4.83 14.58
N ALA A 184 -5.59 -6.08 14.88
CA ALA A 184 -6.90 -6.44 15.44
C ALA A 184 -7.11 -5.76 16.80
N ARG A 185 -6.10 -5.83 17.68
CA ARG A 185 -6.12 -5.18 19.01
C ARG A 185 -6.25 -3.66 18.91
N ILE A 186 -5.42 -3.04 18.06
CA ILE A 186 -5.45 -1.58 17.84
C ILE A 186 -6.80 -1.15 17.25
N LYS A 187 -7.38 -1.93 16.32
CA LYS A 187 -8.70 -1.63 15.76
C LYS A 187 -9.80 -1.71 16.81
N SER A 188 -9.76 -2.69 17.73
CA SER A 188 -10.73 -2.74 18.84
C SER A 188 -10.58 -1.56 19.78
N GLU A 189 -9.35 -1.21 20.16
CA GLU A 189 -9.06 -0.05 21.03
C GLU A 189 -9.57 1.25 20.40
N LYS A 190 -9.22 1.52 19.14
CA LYS A 190 -9.70 2.71 18.41
C LYS A 190 -11.21 2.71 18.19
N ARG A 191 -11.85 1.55 18.10
CA ARG A 191 -13.31 1.45 17.97
C ARG A 191 -13.99 1.86 19.28
N ILE A 192 -13.46 1.38 20.41
CA ILE A 192 -13.94 1.77 21.75
C ILE A 192 -13.73 3.27 21.95
N GLU A 193 -12.54 3.78 21.66
CA GLU A 193 -12.23 5.22 21.78
C GLU A 193 -13.16 6.09 20.92
N ARG A 194 -13.41 5.71 19.66
CA ARG A 194 -14.37 6.43 18.81
C ARG A 194 -15.79 6.38 19.38
N ALA A 195 -16.23 5.24 19.90
CA ALA A 195 -17.54 5.11 20.50
C ALA A 195 -17.70 6.04 21.72
N LEU A 196 -16.69 6.06 22.60
CA LEU A 196 -16.66 6.97 23.75
C LEU A 196 -16.73 8.43 23.33
N ARG A 197 -15.92 8.86 22.35
CA ARG A 197 -15.97 10.24 21.83
C ARG A 197 -17.33 10.58 21.21
N THR A 198 -17.95 9.64 20.49
CA THR A 198 -19.30 9.89 19.94
C THR A 198 -20.34 9.99 21.04
N ASP A 199 -20.22 9.20 22.10
CA ASP A 199 -21.14 9.25 23.24
C ASP A 199 -20.98 10.56 24.03
N GLU A 200 -19.74 10.99 24.28
CA GLU A 200 -19.43 12.30 24.88
C GLU A 200 -19.96 13.46 24.03
N ALA A 201 -19.74 13.44 22.71
CA ALA A 201 -20.28 14.44 21.80
C ALA A 201 -21.81 14.47 21.80
N ASN A 202 -22.46 13.30 21.87
CA ASN A 202 -23.91 13.18 21.96
C ASN A 202 -24.45 13.71 23.30
N LEU A 203 -23.75 13.46 24.41
CA LEU A 203 -24.11 14.00 25.73
C LEU A 203 -23.93 15.52 25.78
N ALA A 204 -22.83 16.05 25.23
CA ALA A 204 -22.61 17.49 25.12
C ALA A 204 -23.65 18.16 24.22
N ALA A 205 -24.05 17.53 23.10
CA ALA A 205 -25.12 18.02 22.23
C ALA A 205 -26.47 18.07 22.97
N LYS A 206 -26.83 17.02 23.72
CA LYS A 206 -28.04 17.01 24.57
C LYS A 206 -27.97 18.05 25.68
N ALA A 207 -26.81 18.21 26.31
CA ALA A 207 -26.60 19.21 27.34
C ALA A 207 -26.64 20.64 26.79
N THR A 208 -26.36 20.88 25.52
CA THR A 208 -26.43 22.23 24.91
C THR A 208 -27.76 22.52 24.21
N GLN A 209 -28.64 21.52 24.03
CA GLN A 209 -29.98 21.71 23.46
C GLN A 209 -30.82 22.74 24.23
N HIS A 210 -30.72 22.78 25.56
CA HIS A 210 -31.46 23.78 26.35
C HIS A 210 -30.94 25.22 26.15
N LEU A 211 -29.65 25.38 25.82
CA LEU A 211 -29.06 26.69 25.52
C LEU A 211 -29.50 27.21 24.14
N VAL A 212 -29.62 26.33 23.13
CA VAL A 212 -30.16 26.69 21.81
C VAL A 212 -31.60 27.19 21.93
N HIS A 213 -32.42 26.52 22.75
CA HIS A 213 -33.82 26.89 22.97
C HIS A 213 -33.97 28.23 23.74
N MET A 214 -32.98 28.61 24.56
CA MET A 214 -32.92 29.91 25.25
C MET A 214 -32.46 31.05 24.33
N ILE A 215 -31.54 30.79 23.40
CA ILE A 215 -31.11 31.76 22.38
C ILE A 215 -32.28 32.07 21.43
N GLU A 216 -33.10 31.08 21.06
CA GLU A 216 -34.29 31.27 20.23
C GLU A 216 -35.44 32.00 20.95
N LYS A 217 -35.55 31.89 22.29
CA LYS A 217 -36.54 32.65 23.08
C LYS A 217 -36.10 34.05 23.48
N GLY A 218 -34.80 34.35 23.41
CA GLY A 218 -34.21 35.63 23.84
C GLY A 218 -33.75 36.54 22.71
N SER A 219 -33.82 36.11 21.45
CA SER A 219 -33.43 36.94 20.30
C SER A 219 -34.58 37.10 19.32
N GLU A 220 -35.13 38.31 19.25
CA GLU A 220 -35.80 38.74 18.02
C GLU A 220 -34.80 38.59 16.86
N PRO A 221 -35.25 38.12 15.68
CA PRO A 221 -34.35 37.85 14.57
C PRO A 221 -33.88 39.19 13.99
N LYS A 222 -32.72 39.69 14.44
CA LYS A 222 -31.93 40.60 13.61
C LYS A 222 -31.46 39.80 12.40
N LYS A 223 -32.18 39.94 11.29
CA LYS A 223 -31.77 39.46 9.96
C LYS A 223 -30.41 40.07 9.62
N SER A 224 -29.32 39.44 10.03
CA SER A 224 -28.02 39.69 9.41
C SER A 224 -28.09 39.05 8.03
N LYS A 225 -28.20 39.89 7.00
CA LYS A 225 -28.02 39.50 5.60
C LYS A 225 -26.54 39.18 5.36
N ASN A 226 -26.02 38.14 5.98
CA ASN A 226 -24.79 37.50 5.52
C ASN A 226 -25.16 36.17 4.91
N VAL A 227 -25.70 36.25 3.69
CA VAL A 227 -25.76 35.12 2.79
C VAL A 227 -24.32 34.73 2.51
N ALA A 228 -23.90 33.57 3.03
CA ALA A 228 -22.66 32.94 2.62
C ALA A 228 -22.74 32.71 1.10
N ARG A 229 -22.08 33.60 0.35
CA ARG A 229 -21.95 33.50 -1.10
C ARG A 229 -20.90 32.43 -1.35
N TRP A 230 -21.36 31.22 -1.65
CA TRP A 230 -20.47 30.18 -2.19
C TRP A 230 -19.96 30.69 -3.53
N SER A 231 -18.65 30.85 -3.68
CA SER A 231 -18.07 31.25 -4.96
C SER A 231 -18.41 30.18 -6.00
N THR A 232 -19.11 30.59 -7.04
CA THR A 232 -19.31 29.75 -8.22
C THR A 232 -18.00 29.67 -8.99
N ARG A 233 -17.80 28.55 -9.69
CA ARG A 233 -16.56 28.11 -10.38
C ARG A 233 -15.98 29.10 -11.42
N GLU A 234 -16.66 30.20 -11.70
CA GLU A 234 -16.33 31.16 -12.76
C GLU A 234 -15.69 32.46 -12.26
N GLU A 235 -15.59 32.68 -10.94
CA GLU A 235 -14.94 33.88 -10.42
C GLU A 235 -13.40 33.72 -10.42
N ARG A 236 -12.72 34.43 -11.33
CA ARG A 236 -11.25 34.55 -11.34
C ARG A 236 -10.80 35.27 -10.08
N ILE A 237 -10.06 34.55 -9.23
CA ILE A 237 -9.39 35.11 -8.05
C ILE A 237 -8.39 36.16 -8.54
N SER A 238 -8.65 37.43 -8.22
CA SER A 238 -7.71 38.51 -8.45
C SER A 238 -6.75 38.61 -7.26
N PRO A 239 -5.43 38.65 -7.46
CA PRO A 239 -4.48 38.74 -6.37
C PRO A 239 -4.55 40.13 -5.72
N PHE A 240 -4.43 40.13 -4.39
CA PHE A 240 -4.43 41.29 -3.51
C PHE A 240 -3.46 42.39 -4.02
N LEU A 241 -3.99 43.60 -4.20
CA LEU A 241 -3.19 44.82 -4.29
C LEU A 241 -2.82 45.23 -2.87
N THR A 242 -1.51 45.32 -2.59
CA THR A 242 -0.97 45.89 -1.35
C THR A 242 -1.04 47.41 -1.42
N GLU A 243 -1.58 48.02 -0.37
CA GLU A 243 -1.58 49.46 -0.14
C GLU A 243 -0.14 49.95 0.12
N GLU A 244 0.47 50.61 -0.87
CA GLU A 244 1.55 51.57 -0.66
C GLU A 244 1.12 52.90 -1.27
N GLU A 245 0.50 53.76 -0.46
CA GLU A 245 0.50 55.20 -0.66
C GLU A 245 0.16 55.88 0.67
N LYS A 246 1.19 56.07 1.51
CA LYS A 246 1.34 57.19 2.46
C LYS A 246 2.78 57.31 2.94
#